data_AF-A0A819SUD2-F1
#
_entry.id   AF-A0A819SUD2-F1
#
_cell.length_a   1.000
_cell.length_b   1.000
_cell.length_c   1.000
_cell.angle_alpha   90.00
_cell.angle_beta   90.00
_cell.angle_gamma   90.00
#
_symmetry.space_group_name_H-M   'P 1'
#
loop_
_entity.id
_entity.type
_entity.pdbx_description
1 polymer ?
#
loop_
_entity_poly.entity_id
_entity_poly.type
_entity_poly.pdbx_seq_one_letter_code
_entity_poly.pdbx_strand_id
1 'polypeptide(L)'
;MLHGITLTNLSNVLRKCGSSSIIRHCEDETIEEQFRRDIKNEQNFLIVNYWRQFEGNDKNYPLRYGHFSLVAAFDEITDQVLLLDTSNAKHPQHWLGVKQLIRMMSTFDRTATMSRGYLIVNHTKNNQTNDLNSNSTSIK
;
A
#
# COMPACT_ATOMS: atom_id res chain seq x y z
N MET A 1 7.17 -23.81 5.01
CA MET A 1 7.39 -22.86 3.90
C MET A 1 7.31 -21.48 4.51
N LEU A 2 8.29 -20.58 4.30
CA LEU A 2 8.20 -19.22 4.84
C LEU A 2 7.22 -18.43 3.96
N HIS A 3 6.07 -18.10 4.53
CA HIS A 3 5.11 -17.20 3.91
C HIS A 3 5.49 -15.79 4.34
N GLY A 4 5.51 -14.83 3.40
CA GLY A 4 5.73 -13.42 3.72
C GLY A 4 4.63 -12.87 4.62
N ILE A 5 4.43 -11.56 4.62
CA ILE A 5 3.36 -10.93 5.40
C ILE A 5 2.10 -10.72 4.54
N THR A 6 0.92 -10.80 5.17
CA THR A 6 -0.35 -10.41 4.55
C THR A 6 -0.61 -8.91 4.69
N LEU A 7 -1.59 -8.37 3.95
CA LEU A 7 -2.09 -6.99 4.14
C LEU A 7 -2.47 -6.72 5.60
N THR A 8 -3.16 -7.66 6.25
CA THR A 8 -3.56 -7.56 7.65
C THR A 8 -2.36 -7.52 8.59
N ASN A 9 -1.32 -8.33 8.34
CA ASN A 9 -0.10 -8.28 9.14
C ASN A 9 0.62 -6.93 8.99
N LEU A 10 0.76 -6.40 7.77
CA LEU A 10 1.39 -5.11 7.54
C LEU A 10 0.59 -3.97 8.19
N SER A 11 -0.74 -3.98 8.04
CA SER A 11 -1.64 -3.03 8.69
C SER A 11 -1.51 -3.05 10.22
N ASN A 12 -1.37 -4.24 10.82
CA ASN A 12 -1.11 -4.37 12.27
C ASN A 12 0.23 -3.75 12.69
N VAL A 13 1.29 -3.91 11.88
CA VAL A 13 2.59 -3.29 12.16
C VAL A 13 2.49 -1.77 12.09
N LEU A 14 1.87 -1.23 11.03
CA LEU A 14 1.68 0.22 10.88
C LEU A 14 0.93 0.84 12.07
N ARG A 15 -0.13 0.17 12.55
CA ARG A 15 -0.85 0.60 13.76
C ARG A 15 0.04 0.63 14.99
N LYS A 16 0.89 -0.38 15.19
CA LYS A 16 1.85 -0.39 16.31
C LYS A 16 2.89 0.73 16.22
N CYS A 17 3.18 1.21 15.02
CA CYS A 17 4.05 2.37 14.77
C CYS A 17 3.33 3.73 14.89
N GLY A 18 2.04 3.76 15.26
CA GLY A 18 1.26 4.99 15.45
C GLY A 18 0.60 5.53 14.17
N SER A 19 0.70 4.83 13.04
CA SER A 19 0.02 5.19 11.80
C SER A 19 -1.38 4.57 11.73
N SER A 20 -2.32 5.26 11.10
CA SER A 20 -3.60 4.66 10.74
C SER A 20 -3.47 4.03 9.35
N SER A 21 -4.19 2.94 9.14
CA SER A 21 -4.24 2.29 7.83
C SER A 21 -5.59 1.66 7.57
N ILE A 22 -6.08 1.77 6.34
CA ILE A 22 -7.32 1.15 5.87
C ILE A 22 -6.95 0.08 4.84
N ILE A 23 -7.48 -1.13 5.02
CA ILE A 23 -7.28 -2.24 4.08
C ILE A 23 -8.37 -2.17 2.99
N ARG A 24 -7.96 -2.34 1.74
CA ARG A 24 -8.84 -2.45 0.57
C ARG A 24 -8.50 -3.73 -0.19
N HIS A 25 -9.32 -4.76 0.00
CA HIS A 25 -9.24 -6.00 -0.76
C HIS A 25 -9.87 -5.81 -2.15
N CYS A 26 -9.34 -6.47 -3.18
CA CYS A 26 -9.79 -6.33 -4.57
C CYS A 26 -10.76 -7.44 -4.98
N GLU A 27 -11.97 -7.41 -4.42
CA GLU A 27 -12.95 -8.50 -4.53
C GLU A 27 -14.16 -8.18 -5.41
N ASP A 28 -14.44 -6.91 -5.62
CA ASP A 28 -15.60 -6.45 -6.38
C ASP A 28 -15.22 -5.51 -7.53
N GLU A 29 -16.19 -5.23 -8.39
CA GLU A 29 -16.01 -4.41 -9.60
C GLU A 29 -15.84 -2.92 -9.28
N THR A 30 -16.16 -2.47 -8.07
CA THR A 30 -16.06 -1.06 -7.66
C THR A 30 -14.63 -0.67 -7.27
N ILE A 31 -13.76 -1.66 -7.03
CA ILE A 31 -12.43 -1.42 -6.47
C ILE A 31 -11.55 -0.57 -7.39
N GLU A 32 -11.73 -0.69 -8.70
CA GLU A 32 -10.97 0.03 -9.70
C GLU A 32 -11.28 1.56 -9.64
N GLU A 33 -12.55 1.93 -9.50
CA GLU A 33 -12.95 3.32 -9.29
C GLU A 33 -12.53 3.83 -7.90
N GLN A 34 -12.70 3.00 -6.88
CA GLN A 34 -12.30 3.32 -5.51
C GLN A 34 -10.79 3.59 -5.41
N PHE A 35 -9.95 2.78 -6.08
CA PHE A 35 -8.51 2.98 -6.11
C PHE A 35 -8.14 4.35 -6.71
N ARG A 36 -8.79 4.76 -7.81
CA ARG A 36 -8.57 6.09 -8.41
C ARG A 36 -9.01 7.23 -7.51
N ARG A 37 -10.08 7.04 -6.71
CA ARG A 37 -10.46 8.03 -5.70
C ARG A 37 -9.43 8.12 -4.58
N ASP A 38 -8.96 6.97 -4.10
CA ASP A 38 -8.05 6.90 -2.96
C ASP A 38 -6.66 7.43 -3.29
N ILE A 39 -6.14 7.19 -4.50
CA ILE A 39 -4.82 7.67 -4.93
C ILE A 39 -4.78 9.18 -5.24
N LYS A 40 -5.91 9.78 -5.63
CA LYS A 40 -6.01 11.23 -5.88
C LYS A 40 -6.03 12.06 -4.60
N ASN A 41 -6.28 11.43 -3.45
CA ASN A 41 -6.25 12.12 -2.17
C ASN A 41 -4.79 12.26 -1.70
N GLU A 42 -4.29 13.50 -1.69
CA GLU A 42 -2.89 13.82 -1.32
C GLU A 42 -2.50 13.44 0.11
N GLN A 43 -3.49 13.19 0.99
CA GLN A 43 -3.22 12.75 2.37
C GLN A 43 -3.00 11.23 2.46
N ASN A 44 -3.25 10.50 1.37
CA ASN A 44 -3.15 9.05 1.33
C ASN A 44 -1.80 8.61 0.78
N PHE A 45 -1.16 7.70 1.51
CA PHE A 45 -0.02 6.94 0.99
C PHE A 45 -0.47 5.51 0.69
N LEU A 46 -0.27 5.05 -0.53
CA LEU A 46 -0.75 3.72 -0.96
C LEU A 46 0.39 2.70 -0.96
N ILE A 47 0.16 1.58 -0.28
CA ILE A 47 1.00 0.38 -0.36
C ILE A 47 0.20 -0.71 -1.05
N VAL A 48 0.68 -1.21 -2.18
CA VAL A 48 -0.02 -2.24 -2.96
C VAL A 48 0.55 -3.62 -2.66
N ASN A 49 -0.32 -4.60 -2.53
CA ASN A 49 -0.03 -6.02 -2.48
C ASN A 49 -0.63 -6.69 -3.72
N TYR A 50 0.21 -7.26 -4.56
CA TYR A 50 -0.24 -7.79 -5.85
C TYR A 50 0.54 -9.04 -6.22
N TRP A 51 -0.04 -9.86 -7.08
CA TRP A 51 0.66 -10.99 -7.68
C TRP A 51 1.54 -10.50 -8.81
N ARG A 52 2.84 -10.44 -8.56
CA ARG A 52 3.82 -10.01 -9.55
C ARG A 52 3.92 -11.05 -10.65
N GLN A 53 3.76 -10.59 -11.88
CA GLN A 53 4.03 -11.33 -13.10
C GLN A 53 4.65 -10.34 -14.09
N PHE A 54 5.91 -10.57 -14.49
CA PHE A 54 6.49 -9.82 -15.60
C PHE A 54 5.89 -10.33 -16.92
N GLU A 55 5.30 -9.43 -17.71
CA GLU A 55 4.77 -9.72 -19.05
C GLU A 55 5.83 -9.54 -20.16
N GLY A 56 7.11 -9.57 -19.81
CA GLY A 56 8.20 -9.63 -20.78
C GLY A 56 8.56 -11.07 -21.11
N ASN A 57 8.88 -11.36 -22.37
CA ASN A 57 9.46 -12.63 -22.85
C ASN A 57 10.84 -12.97 -22.23
N ASP A 58 11.24 -12.27 -21.18
CA ASP A 58 12.50 -12.50 -20.50
C ASP A 58 12.38 -13.73 -19.59
N LYS A 59 12.70 -14.87 -20.19
CA LYS A 59 12.75 -16.19 -19.53
C LYS A 59 13.68 -16.23 -18.31
N ASN A 60 14.50 -15.21 -18.10
CA ASN A 60 15.42 -15.10 -16.96
C ASN A 60 14.74 -14.55 -15.69
N TYR A 61 13.50 -14.05 -15.78
CA TYR A 61 12.73 -13.57 -14.61
C TYR A 61 11.41 -14.36 -14.41
N PRO A 62 11.45 -15.69 -14.20
CA PRO A 62 10.26 -16.54 -14.09
C PRO A 62 9.51 -16.39 -12.75
N LEU A 63 9.88 -15.45 -11.89
CA LEU A 63 9.37 -15.40 -10.52
C LEU A 63 7.98 -14.77 -10.48
N ARG A 64 6.97 -15.62 -10.27
CA ARG A 64 5.59 -15.23 -9.98
C ARG A 64 5.33 -15.40 -8.49
N TYR A 65 5.08 -14.30 -7.78
CA TYR A 65 4.90 -14.32 -6.34
C TYR A 65 4.11 -13.10 -5.84
N GLY A 66 3.59 -13.19 -4.62
CA GLY A 66 2.98 -12.04 -3.95
C GLY A 66 4.05 -11.02 -3.56
N HIS A 67 3.85 -9.76 -3.92
CA HIS A 67 4.83 -8.69 -3.72
C HIS A 67 4.20 -7.45 -3.11
N PHE A 68 5.02 -6.60 -2.50
CA PHE A 68 4.61 -5.28 -2.01
C PHE A 68 5.41 -4.17 -2.69
N SER A 69 4.76 -3.07 -3.04
CA SER A 69 5.41 -1.87 -3.57
C SER A 69 4.67 -0.63 -3.07
N LEU A 70 5.33 0.53 -3.10
CA LEU A 70 4.70 1.81 -2.80
C LEU A 70 4.21 2.43 -4.10
N VAL A 71 3.11 3.17 -4.04
CA VAL A 71 2.70 4.02 -5.15
C VAL A 71 3.27 5.42 -4.94
N ALA A 72 4.09 5.89 -5.88
CA ALA A 72 4.75 7.19 -5.79
C ALA A 72 4.05 8.30 -6.58
N ALA A 73 3.38 7.95 -7.67
CA ALA A 73 2.70 8.91 -8.52
C ALA A 73 1.55 8.24 -9.26
N PHE A 74 0.60 9.05 -9.70
CA PHE A 74 -0.49 8.67 -10.58
C PHE A 74 -0.52 9.66 -11.75
N ASP A 75 -0.47 9.13 -12.98
CA ASP A 75 -0.71 9.90 -14.19
C ASP A 75 -2.12 9.61 -14.70
N GLU A 76 -2.98 10.63 -14.62
CA GLU A 76 -4.38 10.51 -15.03
C GLU A 76 -4.54 10.36 -16.55
N ILE A 77 -3.59 10.89 -17.33
CA ILE A 77 -3.69 10.89 -18.80
C ILE A 77 -3.46 9.47 -19.33
N THR A 78 -2.42 8.80 -18.84
CA THR A 78 -2.11 7.41 -19.26
C THR A 78 -2.78 6.34 -18.41
N ASP A 79 -3.45 6.74 -17.32
CA ASP A 79 -4.05 5.85 -16.32
C ASP A 79 -3.04 4.86 -15.72
N GLN A 80 -1.86 5.38 -15.37
CA GLN A 80 -0.74 4.60 -14.86
C GLN A 80 -0.29 5.09 -13.48
N VAL A 81 0.21 4.15 -12.68
CA VAL A 81 0.85 4.45 -11.41
C VAL A 81 2.33 4.13 -11.45
N LEU A 82 3.14 4.99 -10.84
CA LEU A 82 4.56 4.72 -10.63
C LEU A 82 4.72 3.86 -9.38
N LEU A 83 5.21 2.64 -9.55
CA LEU A 83 5.50 1.72 -8.45
C LEU A 83 6.95 1.84 -8.01
N LEU A 84 7.16 2.14 -6.73
CA LEU A 84 8.44 1.97 -6.04
C LEU A 84 8.53 0.54 -5.52
N ASP A 85 9.09 -0.30 -6.38
CA ASP A 85 9.44 -1.68 -6.18
C ASP A 85 10.46 -1.87 -5.05
N THR A 86 10.08 -2.68 -4.07
CA THR A 86 10.94 -3.06 -2.94
C THR A 86 12.02 -4.08 -3.32
N SER A 87 11.97 -4.62 -4.54
CA SER A 87 12.95 -5.54 -5.12
C SER A 87 13.84 -4.87 -6.19
N ASN A 88 14.18 -3.60 -5.97
CA ASN A 88 14.82 -2.75 -6.98
C ASN A 88 16.20 -3.22 -7.49
N ALA A 89 16.90 -4.05 -6.72
CA ALA A 89 18.14 -4.70 -7.15
C ALA A 89 17.95 -5.61 -8.38
N LYS A 90 16.72 -6.10 -8.61
CA LYS A 90 16.35 -6.98 -9.73
C LYS A 90 15.41 -6.30 -10.72
N HIS A 91 14.68 -5.27 -10.31
CA HIS A 91 13.57 -4.72 -11.08
C HIS A 91 13.51 -3.19 -10.95
N PRO A 92 13.58 -2.42 -12.04
CA PRO A 92 13.50 -0.96 -11.94
C PRO A 92 12.12 -0.50 -11.45
N GLN A 93 12.09 0.73 -10.92
CA GLN A 93 10.84 1.44 -10.72
C GLN A 93 10.16 1.63 -12.07
N HIS A 94 8.86 1.37 -12.13
CA HIS A 94 8.13 1.30 -13.39
C HIS A 94 6.71 1.82 -13.26
N TRP A 95 6.21 2.30 -14.39
CA TRP A 95 4.80 2.64 -14.54
C TRP A 95 4.00 1.39 -14.87
N LEU A 96 2.81 1.28 -14.26
CA LEU A 96 1.90 0.17 -14.49
C LEU A 96 0.47 0.72 -14.64
N GLY A 97 -0.27 0.23 -15.63
CA GLY A 97 -1.67 0.62 -15.82
C GLY A 97 -2.54 0.22 -14.64
N VAL A 98 -3.43 1.11 -14.18
CA VAL A 98 -4.30 0.88 -13.01
C VAL A 98 -5.10 -0.41 -13.17
N LYS A 99 -5.73 -0.61 -14.32
CA LYS A 99 -6.50 -1.83 -14.62
C LYS A 99 -5.66 -3.11 -14.51
N GLN A 100 -4.40 -3.06 -14.98
CA GLN A 100 -3.49 -4.20 -14.87
C GLN A 100 -3.11 -4.46 -13.41
N LEU A 101 -2.80 -3.39 -12.65
CA LEU A 101 -2.50 -3.49 -11.23
C LEU A 101 -3.69 -4.07 -10.45
N ILE A 102 -4.91 -3.61 -10.69
CA ILE A 102 -6.14 -4.13 -10.07
C ILE A 102 -6.28 -5.62 -10.34
N ARG A 103 -6.11 -6.07 -11.60
CA ARG A 103 -6.13 -7.50 -11.94
C ARG A 103 -5.09 -8.30 -11.14
N MET A 104 -3.89 -7.76 -10.96
CA MET A 104 -2.84 -8.39 -10.16
C MET A 104 -3.17 -8.41 -8.66
N MET A 105 -3.88 -7.40 -8.15
CA MET A 105 -4.35 -7.32 -6.76
C MET A 105 -5.57 -8.21 -6.48
N SER A 106 -6.44 -8.46 -7.46
CA SER A 106 -7.60 -9.34 -7.32
C SER A 106 -7.25 -10.83 -7.21
N THR A 107 -5.97 -11.18 -7.29
CA THR A 107 -5.52 -12.56 -7.13
C THR A 107 -5.65 -13.03 -5.67
N PHE A 108 -6.06 -14.28 -5.48
CA PHE A 108 -6.20 -14.86 -4.14
C PHE A 108 -4.85 -15.02 -3.42
N ASP A 109 -4.78 -14.58 -2.16
CA ASP A 109 -3.68 -14.87 -1.24
C ASP A 109 -4.08 -16.01 -0.31
N ARG A 110 -3.45 -17.17 -0.49
CA ARG A 110 -3.68 -18.37 0.33
C ARG A 110 -3.35 -18.15 1.81
N THR A 111 -2.40 -17.26 2.11
CA THR A 111 -2.00 -16.96 3.50
C THR A 111 -3.07 -16.13 4.20
N ALA A 112 -3.65 -15.16 3.49
CA ALA A 112 -4.69 -14.27 4.00
C ALA A 112 -6.10 -14.86 3.90
N THR A 113 -6.29 -15.90 3.08
CA THR A 113 -7.59 -16.46 2.68
C THR A 113 -8.55 -15.42 2.07
N MET A 114 -7.99 -14.37 1.50
CA MET A 114 -8.68 -13.23 0.89
C MET A 114 -7.96 -12.84 -0.40
N SER A 115 -8.56 -11.98 -1.22
CA SER A 115 -7.81 -11.35 -2.33
C SER A 115 -6.65 -10.51 -1.78
N ARG A 116 -5.68 -10.16 -2.62
CA ARG A 116 -4.74 -9.08 -2.30
C ARG A 116 -5.43 -7.73 -2.45
N GLY A 117 -4.69 -6.65 -2.63
CA GLY A 117 -5.25 -5.31 -2.56
C GLY A 117 -4.24 -4.27 -2.15
N TYR A 118 -4.69 -3.21 -1.50
CA TYR A 118 -3.82 -2.12 -1.08
C TYR A 118 -4.17 -1.63 0.33
N LEU A 119 -3.19 -0.97 0.95
CA LEU A 119 -3.35 -0.19 2.16
C LEU A 119 -3.37 1.27 1.80
N ILE A 120 -4.33 1.98 2.37
CA ILE A 120 -4.27 3.44 2.49
C ILE A 120 -3.62 3.70 3.85
N VAL A 121 -2.52 4.43 3.87
CA VAL A 121 -1.80 4.80 5.10
C VAL A 121 -1.91 6.30 5.28
N ASN A 122 -2.28 6.71 6.49
CA ASN A 122 -2.40 8.12 6.85
C ASN A 122 -1.63 8.37 8.15
N HIS A 123 -1.15 9.60 8.29
CA HIS A 123 -0.57 10.05 9.55
C HIS A 123 -1.69 10.30 10.56
N THR A 124 -1.70 9.56 11.67
CA THR A 124 -2.56 9.90 12.80
C THR A 124 -2.05 11.19 13.41
N LYS A 125 -2.78 12.31 13.32
CA LYS A 125 -2.46 13.49 14.13
C LYS A 125 -2.67 13.11 15.59
N ASN A 126 -1.59 12.80 16.30
CA ASN A 126 -1.64 12.74 17.76
C ASN A 126 -1.93 14.15 18.25
N ASN A 127 -3.15 14.41 18.71
CA ASN A 127 -3.44 15.59 19.50
C ASN A 127 -2.76 15.41 20.87
N GLN A 128 -1.45 15.67 20.95
CA GLN A 128 -0.81 15.96 22.22
C GLN A 128 -1.25 17.37 22.63
N THR A 129 -2.39 17.47 23.31
CA THR A 129 -2.75 18.66 24.07
C THR A 129 -1.86 18.75 25.30
N ASN A 130 -1.00 19.75 25.31
CA ASN A 130 -0.43 20.49 26.45
C ASN A 130 -0.86 20.02 27.87
N ASP A 131 -0.02 19.23 28.54
CA ASP A 131 -0.03 19.07 30.01
C ASP A 131 1.34 19.46 30.62
N LEU A 132 1.92 20.57 30.16
CA LEU A 132 3.18 21.12 30.71
C LEU A 132 3.11 22.62 31.01
N ASN A 133 1.92 23.20 31.21
CA ASN A 133 1.78 24.56 31.73
C ASN A 133 0.81 24.63 32.92
N SER A 134 1.28 24.16 34.07
CA SER A 134 0.95 24.76 35.37
C SER A 134 2.22 24.83 36.22
N ASN A 135 3.20 25.59 35.72
CA ASN A 135 4.26 26.13 36.55
C ASN A 135 3.67 27.08 37.59
N SER A 136 4.11 26.86 38.84
CA SER A 136 4.56 27.89 39.76
C SER A 136 3.61 29.08 40.02
N THR A 137 2.88 28.99 41.13
CA THR A 137 2.75 30.15 42.01
C THR A 137 3.60 29.89 43.25
N SER A 138 4.69 30.64 43.36
CA SER A 138 5.48 30.76 44.58
C SER A 138 5.16 32.12 45.21
N ILE A 139 5.14 32.13 46.56
CA ILE A 139 5.33 33.27 47.48
C ILE A 139 4.08 34.11 47.82
N LYS A 140 3.50 33.90 49.01
CA LYS A 140 3.82 34.64 50.25
C LYS A 140 3.33 33.86 51.47
#